data_AF-A0A3C1YES1-F1
#
_entry.id   AF-A0A3C1YES1-F1
#
_cell.length_a   1.000
_cell.length_b   1.000
_cell.length_c   1.000
_cell.angle_alpha   90.00
_cell.angle_beta   90.00
_cell.angle_gamma   90.00
#
_symmetry.space_group_name_H-M   'P 1'
#
loop_
_entity.id
_entity.type
_entity.pdbx_description
1 polymer ?
#
loop_
_entity_poly.entity_id
_entity_poly.type
_entity_poly.pdbx_seq_one_letter_code
_entity_poly.pdbx_strand_id
1 'polypeptide(L)'
;MTTEAPDKKPNDQIIAGEINLNLIPSDWPLTPLRDKRAYVAGWPSQPYTKEQIKRELEEGNATGIGLITGQWSNEGGLLWVDIDGPEGIADLEKLGGGPLSAIFPPTLTISSGKKDRMRMLYSIPIQKISALPEKATIKIGISSFEILFRSRQGAIMGSHPETEGYFTTEHGGFDYAKNPPEMPDWLYKEIERVHPTTKYRKKPKQGVITQHINLSYEDGSEFAQEELLNEAKIYLDHLNEERAIEYEEWLTIGMSLHQIDDVLLKEWIDWSSDAPNFEEGVCERKWDSFERLPGGPAPEGSCGIHTLRAKAKEDGFLDLGGFVVESAEVLAEKAKKFFNKESNKTDDSKINDALQAIMGSPDEEQNQEARDRTRRQSRPRTPPASELAEFVVPMVVECGWRYDPKFDTFMFYQRSKGTWRREEYRHEFKFFVQDLFIRENIPTP
;
A
#
# COMPACT_ATOMS: atom_id res chain seq x y z
N MET A 1 4.59 -4.05 52.89
CA MET A 1 5.11 -3.21 51.80
C MET A 1 5.95 -4.10 50.91
N THR A 2 5.34 -4.66 49.88
CA THR A 2 6.03 -5.40 48.82
C THR A 2 6.59 -4.35 47.87
N THR A 3 7.91 -4.21 47.83
CA THR A 3 8.63 -3.42 46.84
C THR A 3 8.43 -4.05 45.47
N GLU A 4 7.62 -3.40 44.63
CA GLU A 4 7.56 -3.68 43.20
C GLU A 4 8.97 -3.50 42.62
N ALA A 5 9.43 -4.52 41.91
CA ALA A 5 10.66 -4.43 41.13
C ALA A 5 10.47 -3.37 40.03
N PRO A 6 11.48 -2.54 39.73
CA PRO A 6 11.36 -1.53 38.69
C PRO A 6 11.04 -2.21 37.35
N ASP A 7 9.99 -1.74 36.68
CA ASP A 7 9.62 -2.14 35.33
C ASP A 7 10.87 -2.14 34.44
N LYS A 8 11.27 -3.33 33.99
CA LYS A 8 12.37 -3.51 33.05
C LYS A 8 11.95 -2.80 31.77
N LYS A 9 12.58 -1.68 31.44
CA LYS A 9 12.37 -1.01 30.14
C LYS A 9 12.47 -2.07 29.03
N PRO A 10 11.57 -2.06 28.03
CA PRO A 10 11.69 -2.95 26.88
C PRO A 10 13.10 -2.82 26.28
N ASN A 11 13.75 -3.96 26.04
CA ASN A 11 15.03 -3.96 25.34
C ASN A 11 14.75 -3.89 23.84
N ASP A 12 14.72 -2.69 23.29
CA ASP A 12 14.46 -2.43 21.87
C ASP A 12 15.73 -2.54 21.00
N GLN A 13 16.80 -3.10 21.56
CA GLN A 13 18.08 -3.34 20.90
C GLN A 13 18.23 -4.84 20.62
N ILE A 14 18.88 -5.15 19.49
CA ILE A 14 19.23 -6.52 19.11
C ILE A 14 20.75 -6.67 19.06
N ILE A 15 21.25 -7.83 19.50
CA ILE A 15 22.66 -8.19 19.35
C ILE A 15 22.93 -8.80 17.96
N ALA A 16 24.21 -8.99 17.61
CA ALA A 16 24.60 -9.51 16.30
C ALA A 16 23.95 -10.86 16.00
N GLY A 17 23.21 -10.90 14.88
CA GLY A 17 22.56 -12.12 14.39
C GLY A 17 21.24 -12.44 15.08
N GLU A 18 20.83 -11.67 16.08
CA GLU A 18 19.56 -11.88 16.78
C GLU A 18 18.36 -11.66 15.84
N ILE A 19 17.33 -12.48 16.02
CA ILE A 19 16.04 -12.35 15.35
C ILE A 19 14.97 -12.26 16.44
N ASN A 20 14.24 -11.14 16.46
CA ASN A 20 13.15 -10.91 17.40
C ASN A 20 11.96 -10.24 16.69
N LEU A 21 11.03 -11.06 16.20
CA LEU A 21 9.85 -10.59 15.46
C LEU A 21 8.92 -9.67 16.27
N ASN A 22 9.00 -9.69 17.60
CA ASN A 22 8.13 -8.88 18.46
C ASN A 22 8.48 -7.38 18.40
N LEU A 23 9.71 -7.04 18.02
CA LEU A 23 10.16 -5.67 17.85
C LEU A 23 9.69 -5.05 16.53
N ILE A 24 9.22 -5.88 15.58
CA ILE A 24 8.84 -5.43 14.25
C ILE A 24 7.35 -5.03 14.22
N PRO A 25 7.02 -3.82 13.76
CA PRO A 25 5.64 -3.41 13.50
C PRO A 25 4.93 -4.36 12.53
N SER A 26 3.66 -4.64 12.77
CA SER A 26 2.88 -5.59 11.94
C SER A 26 2.56 -5.06 10.54
N ASP A 27 2.58 -3.74 10.36
CA ASP A 27 2.31 -3.03 9.11
C ASP A 27 3.56 -2.85 8.23
N TRP A 28 4.72 -3.35 8.68
CA TRP A 28 5.94 -3.27 7.89
C TRP A 28 5.94 -4.28 6.74
N PRO A 29 6.32 -3.84 5.53
CA PRO A 29 6.48 -4.73 4.38
C PRO A 29 7.81 -5.51 4.50
N LEU A 30 7.74 -6.82 4.77
CA LEU A 30 8.93 -7.64 5.01
C LEU A 30 9.27 -8.55 3.82
N THR A 31 10.50 -9.05 3.81
CA THR A 31 10.91 -10.13 2.91
C THR A 31 11.92 -11.04 3.60
N PRO A 32 11.82 -12.38 3.44
CA PRO A 32 12.78 -13.29 4.04
C PRO A 32 14.12 -13.20 3.29
N LEU A 33 15.21 -13.23 4.04
CA LEU A 33 16.56 -13.15 3.49
C LEU A 33 17.30 -14.47 3.69
N ARG A 34 18.10 -14.84 2.69
CA ARG A 34 19.17 -15.85 2.81
C ARG A 34 20.46 -15.21 2.34
N ASP A 35 21.51 -15.28 3.17
CA ASP A 35 22.81 -14.68 2.87
C ASP A 35 22.75 -13.20 2.45
N LYS A 36 21.95 -12.39 3.16
CA LYS A 36 21.60 -10.96 2.88
C LYS A 36 20.69 -10.67 1.68
N ARG A 37 20.24 -11.69 0.95
CA ARG A 37 19.45 -11.52 -0.28
C ARG A 37 18.02 -12.01 -0.08
N ALA A 38 17.06 -11.22 -0.54
CA ALA A 38 15.70 -11.69 -0.72
C ALA A 38 15.67 -12.73 -1.83
N TYR A 39 15.12 -13.91 -1.55
CA TYR A 39 15.06 -15.02 -2.51
C TYR A 39 13.67 -15.26 -3.09
N VAL A 40 12.63 -14.63 -2.53
CA VAL A 40 11.26 -14.74 -3.02
C VAL A 40 11.12 -14.03 -4.37
N ALA A 41 10.51 -14.70 -5.34
CA ALA A 41 10.23 -14.11 -6.64
C ALA A 41 9.23 -12.94 -6.48
N GLY A 42 9.54 -11.79 -7.09
CA GLY A 42 8.65 -10.62 -6.99
C GLY A 42 8.59 -9.98 -5.59
N TRP A 43 9.56 -10.26 -4.71
CA TRP A 43 9.63 -9.68 -3.36
C TRP A 43 9.43 -8.17 -3.27
N PRO A 44 9.83 -7.30 -4.24
CA PRO A 44 9.59 -5.86 -4.11
C PRO A 44 8.13 -5.45 -4.21
N SER A 45 7.25 -6.34 -4.66
CA SER A 45 5.81 -6.11 -4.84
C SER A 45 4.93 -7.06 -4.04
N GLN A 46 5.54 -8.03 -3.33
CA GLN A 46 4.85 -9.07 -2.57
C GLN A 46 5.49 -9.16 -1.17
N PRO A 47 5.17 -8.22 -0.27
CA PRO A 47 5.70 -8.25 1.08
C PRO A 47 5.13 -9.45 1.84
N TYR A 48 5.96 -10.02 2.71
CA TYR A 48 5.55 -11.07 3.63
C TYR A 48 5.08 -10.47 4.95
N THR A 49 4.09 -11.11 5.57
CA THR A 49 3.66 -10.84 6.95
C THR A 49 4.68 -11.37 7.95
N LYS A 50 4.57 -10.96 9.22
CA LYS A 50 5.46 -11.49 10.29
C LYS A 50 5.32 -13.00 10.45
N GLU A 51 4.12 -13.52 10.26
CA GLU A 51 3.78 -14.94 10.34
C GLU A 51 4.41 -15.73 9.19
N GLN A 52 4.36 -15.18 7.97
CA GLN A 52 5.05 -15.76 6.81
C GLN A 52 6.57 -15.78 7.01
N ILE A 53 7.15 -14.67 7.49
CA ILE A 53 8.58 -14.61 7.83
C ILE A 53 8.93 -15.65 8.92
N LYS A 54 8.08 -15.80 9.94
CA LYS A 54 8.26 -16.79 11.00
C LYS A 54 8.31 -18.21 10.44
N ARG A 55 7.38 -18.58 9.55
CA ARG A 55 7.37 -19.90 8.88
C ARG A 55 8.68 -20.15 8.12
N GLU A 56 9.12 -19.19 7.31
CA GLU A 56 10.37 -19.29 6.55
C GLU A 56 11.61 -19.47 7.44
N LEU A 57 11.64 -18.84 8.61
CA LEU A 57 12.72 -18.99 9.59
C LEU A 57 12.68 -20.36 10.29
N GLU A 58 11.49 -20.83 10.69
CA GLU A 58 11.29 -22.13 11.34
C GLU A 58 11.63 -23.31 10.42
N GLU A 59 11.35 -23.17 9.13
CA GLU A 59 11.69 -24.15 8.09
C GLU A 59 13.19 -24.12 7.71
N GLY A 60 13.95 -23.13 8.18
CA GLY A 60 15.36 -22.94 7.82
C GLY A 60 15.58 -22.40 6.39
N ASN A 61 14.51 -21.92 5.75
CA ASN A 61 14.58 -21.30 4.43
C ASN A 61 15.23 -19.90 4.53
N ALA A 62 14.80 -19.11 5.51
CA ALA A 62 15.36 -17.81 5.80
C ALA A 62 16.45 -17.86 6.88
N THR A 63 17.43 -16.98 6.75
CA THR A 63 18.47 -16.73 7.76
C THR A 63 18.44 -15.30 8.30
N GLY A 64 17.52 -14.47 7.80
CA GLY A 64 17.33 -13.09 8.25
C GLY A 64 16.08 -12.44 7.64
N ILE A 65 15.89 -11.17 7.98
CA ILE A 65 14.68 -10.40 7.64
C ILE A 65 15.08 -9.09 6.98
N GLY A 66 14.44 -8.77 5.86
CA GLY A 66 14.58 -7.49 5.17
C GLY A 66 13.33 -6.64 5.31
N LEU A 67 13.51 -5.35 5.58
CA LEU A 67 12.46 -4.35 5.46
C LEU A 67 12.47 -3.78 4.04
N ILE A 68 11.36 -3.89 3.33
CA ILE A 68 11.19 -3.31 2.01
C ILE A 68 10.91 -1.81 2.17
N THR A 69 11.63 -0.97 1.44
CA THR A 69 11.46 0.49 1.46
C THR A 69 10.64 0.96 0.25
N GLY A 70 10.11 2.18 0.35
CA GLY A 70 9.17 2.74 -0.60
C GLY A 70 7.93 3.27 0.10
N GLN A 71 6.91 3.58 -0.69
CA GLN A 71 5.60 3.97 -0.17
C GLN A 71 4.75 2.73 0.01
N TRP A 72 4.63 2.26 1.25
CA TRP A 72 3.84 1.08 1.63
C TRP A 72 2.65 1.43 2.53
N SER A 73 2.52 2.70 2.92
CA SER A 73 1.38 3.22 3.67
C SER A 73 0.89 4.55 3.08
N ASN A 74 -0.30 4.98 3.50
CA ASN A 74 -0.88 6.27 3.14
C ASN A 74 -0.42 7.44 4.03
N GLU A 75 0.44 7.18 5.00
CA GLU A 75 1.07 8.22 5.83
C GLU A 75 2.36 8.72 5.19
N GLY A 76 3.02 7.86 4.40
CA GLY A 76 4.28 8.20 3.79
C GLY A 76 5.03 7.02 3.21
N GLY A 77 6.31 7.25 2.98
CA GLY A 77 7.25 6.22 2.61
C GLY A 77 8.32 5.99 3.66
N LEU A 78 8.94 4.83 3.62
CA LEU A 78 10.16 4.51 4.37
C LEU A 78 11.35 4.47 3.40
N LEU A 79 12.51 4.94 3.87
CA LEU A 79 13.77 4.80 3.15
C LEU A 79 14.92 4.43 4.08
N TRP A 80 15.95 3.83 3.51
CA TRP A 80 17.25 3.69 4.18
C TRP A 80 18.21 4.74 3.67
N VAL A 81 18.86 5.43 4.59
CA VAL A 81 20.14 6.09 4.33
C VAL A 81 21.23 5.07 4.58
N ASP A 82 21.91 4.61 3.53
CA ASP A 82 22.90 3.53 3.55
C ASP A 82 24.32 4.10 3.40
N ILE A 83 25.13 3.95 4.44
CA ILE A 83 26.56 4.29 4.45
C ILE A 83 27.32 2.96 4.30
N ASP A 84 27.95 2.79 3.15
CA ASP A 84 28.63 1.55 2.73
C ASP A 84 30.14 1.53 3.05
N GLY A 85 30.66 2.58 3.67
CA GLY A 85 32.03 2.62 4.16
C GLY A 85 32.55 4.03 4.47
N PRO A 86 33.81 4.13 4.94
CA PRO A 86 34.37 5.36 5.48
C PRO A 86 34.63 6.45 4.44
N GLU A 87 34.76 6.08 3.16
CA GLU A 87 35.18 6.97 2.07
C GLU A 87 34.24 8.18 1.88
N GLY A 88 32.93 8.01 2.15
CA GLY A 88 31.94 9.06 1.98
C GLY A 88 31.66 9.89 3.23
N ILE A 89 32.17 9.49 4.40
CA ILE A 89 31.77 10.08 5.69
C ILE A 89 32.22 11.53 5.79
N ALA A 90 33.47 11.84 5.45
CA ALA A 90 33.99 13.20 5.55
C ALA A 90 33.23 14.17 4.60
N ASP A 91 32.85 13.69 3.41
CA ASP A 91 32.07 14.49 2.46
C ASP A 91 30.62 14.67 2.93
N LEU A 92 30.01 13.65 3.55
CA LEU A 92 28.69 13.76 4.19
C LEU A 92 28.68 14.77 5.32
N GLU A 93 29.66 14.72 6.23
CA GLU A 93 29.77 15.64 7.35
C GLU A 93 29.95 17.08 6.88
N LYS A 94 30.79 17.28 5.85
CA LYS A 94 30.98 18.58 5.22
C LYS A 94 29.70 19.09 4.55
N LEU A 95 28.94 18.21 3.90
CA LEU A 95 27.72 18.58 3.19
C LEU A 95 26.54 18.86 4.14
N GLY A 96 26.39 18.05 5.18
CA GLY A 96 25.39 18.23 6.22
C GLY A 96 25.73 19.34 7.22
N GLY A 97 27.00 19.80 7.25
CA GLY A 97 27.45 20.91 8.08
C GLY A 97 27.75 20.54 9.53
N GLY A 98 28.07 19.28 9.81
CA GLY A 98 28.34 18.77 11.15
C GLY A 98 28.70 17.28 11.17
N PRO A 99 29.02 16.72 12.34
CA PRO A 99 29.30 15.28 12.47
C PRO A 99 28.06 14.45 12.12
N LEU A 100 28.25 13.18 11.74
CA LEU A 100 27.15 12.28 11.34
C LEU A 100 25.97 12.29 12.34
N SER A 101 26.27 12.20 13.63
CA SER A 101 25.26 12.18 14.71
C SER A 101 24.49 13.48 14.90
N ALA A 102 24.96 14.59 14.32
CA ALA A 102 24.26 15.87 14.35
C ALA A 102 23.42 16.10 13.09
N ILE A 103 23.90 15.63 11.93
CA ILE A 103 23.21 15.83 10.64
C ILE A 103 22.12 14.77 10.40
N PHE A 104 22.24 13.62 11.06
CA PHE A 104 21.26 12.55 11.07
C PHE A 104 20.69 12.42 12.48
N PRO A 105 19.39 12.69 12.71
CA PRO A 105 18.81 12.52 14.02
C PRO A 105 18.74 11.02 14.39
N PRO A 106 18.80 10.69 15.70
CA PRO A 106 18.67 9.31 16.17
C PRO A 106 17.46 8.59 15.58
N THR A 107 17.69 7.38 15.09
CA THR A 107 16.69 6.53 14.43
C THR A 107 17.12 5.06 14.46
N LEU A 108 16.25 4.14 14.06
CA LEU A 108 16.60 2.74 13.89
C LEU A 108 17.79 2.63 12.93
N THR A 109 18.93 2.21 13.50
CA THR A 109 20.20 2.16 12.80
C THR A 109 20.78 0.76 12.90
N ILE A 110 20.92 0.10 11.75
CA ILE A 110 21.41 -1.27 11.66
C ILE A 110 22.82 -1.28 11.10
N SER A 111 23.71 -2.07 11.70
CA SER A 111 25.03 -2.36 11.15
C SER A 111 25.16 -3.84 10.83
N SER A 112 25.96 -4.15 9.83
CA SER A 112 26.41 -5.52 9.55
C SER A 112 27.66 -5.90 10.35
N GLY A 113 28.24 -5.00 11.13
CA GLY A 113 29.54 -5.21 11.81
C GLY A 113 30.77 -4.99 10.93
N LYS A 114 30.58 -4.71 9.64
CA LYS A 114 31.67 -4.19 8.81
C LYS A 114 32.00 -2.75 9.20
N LYS A 115 33.30 -2.42 9.16
CA LYS A 115 33.81 -1.12 9.56
C LYS A 115 33.09 0.03 8.86
N ASP A 116 32.57 0.96 9.65
CA ASP A 116 31.90 2.20 9.22
C ASP A 116 30.72 1.97 8.24
N ARG A 117 30.08 0.79 8.31
CA ARG A 117 28.86 0.47 7.55
C ARG A 117 27.64 0.52 8.44
N MET A 118 26.67 1.34 8.05
CA MET A 118 25.41 1.48 8.78
C MET A 118 24.30 1.93 7.85
N ARG A 119 23.08 1.52 8.18
CA ARG A 119 21.86 1.96 7.51
C ARG A 119 20.90 2.57 8.52
N MET A 120 20.37 3.74 8.21
CA MET A 120 19.47 4.51 9.08
C MET A 120 18.09 4.63 8.44
N LEU A 121 17.03 4.28 9.19
CA LEU A 121 15.65 4.30 8.69
C LEU A 121 15.05 5.70 8.84
N TYR A 122 14.39 6.22 7.81
CA TYR A 122 13.63 7.47 7.92
C TYR A 122 12.26 7.35 7.26
N SER A 123 11.31 8.14 7.76
CA SER A 123 10.01 8.36 7.12
C SER A 123 10.04 9.54 6.15
N ILE A 124 9.11 9.53 5.21
CA ILE A 124 8.89 10.56 4.21
C ILE A 124 7.40 10.87 4.19
N PRO A 125 6.97 12.08 4.60
CA PRO A 125 5.56 12.46 4.52
C PRO A 125 5.04 12.34 3.09
N ILE A 126 3.78 11.92 2.95
CA ILE A 126 3.11 11.74 1.65
C ILE A 126 3.26 12.96 0.73
N GLN A 127 3.20 14.18 1.28
CA GLN A 127 3.32 15.44 0.55
C GLN A 127 4.72 15.62 -0.06
N LYS A 128 5.77 15.09 0.58
CA LYS A 128 7.17 15.20 0.15
C LYS A 128 7.63 14.04 -0.74
N ILE A 129 6.84 12.98 -0.92
CA ILE A 129 7.20 11.84 -1.80
C ILE A 129 7.41 12.31 -3.25
N SER A 130 6.58 13.23 -3.73
CA SER A 130 6.66 13.79 -5.10
C SER A 130 7.90 14.66 -5.35
N ALA A 131 8.61 15.06 -4.28
CA ALA A 131 9.88 15.78 -4.38
C ALA A 131 11.06 14.84 -4.69
N LEU A 132 10.91 13.54 -4.48
CA LEU A 132 11.95 12.55 -4.74
C LEU A 132 11.94 12.11 -6.21
N PRO A 133 13.11 11.79 -6.80
CA PRO A 133 13.19 11.25 -8.14
C PRO A 133 12.55 9.85 -8.21
N GLU A 134 12.03 9.49 -9.39
CA GLU A 134 11.53 8.14 -9.70
C GLU A 134 12.68 7.13 -9.87
N LYS A 135 13.45 6.92 -8.80
CA LYS A 135 14.59 5.99 -8.75
C LYS A 135 14.48 5.09 -7.52
N ALA A 136 14.89 3.83 -7.68
CA ALA A 136 14.98 2.87 -6.59
C ALA A 136 16.09 3.22 -5.59
N THR A 137 17.24 3.61 -6.13
CA THR A 137 18.40 4.09 -5.39
C THR A 137 18.65 5.56 -5.77
N ILE A 138 18.68 6.45 -4.78
CA ILE A 138 18.96 7.88 -4.98
C ILE A 138 20.40 8.16 -4.54
N LYS A 139 21.21 8.68 -5.47
CA LYS A 139 22.59 9.06 -5.21
C LYS A 139 22.70 10.57 -5.21
N ILE A 140 23.46 11.12 -4.26
CA ILE A 140 23.74 12.56 -4.13
C ILE A 140 25.18 12.93 -4.52
N GLY A 141 25.90 12.02 -5.18
CA GLY A 141 27.27 12.27 -5.66
C GLY A 141 28.36 12.07 -4.60
N ILE A 142 28.05 11.46 -3.46
CA ILE A 142 29.02 11.03 -2.46
C ILE A 142 29.34 9.54 -2.66
N SER A 143 30.61 9.17 -2.58
CA SER A 143 31.05 7.77 -2.63
C SER A 143 30.54 7.00 -1.41
N SER A 144 30.21 5.72 -1.59
CA SER A 144 29.83 4.84 -0.46
C SER A 144 28.64 5.38 0.37
N PHE A 145 27.76 6.16 -0.26
CA PHE A 145 26.51 6.67 0.30
C PHE A 145 25.38 6.51 -0.71
N GLU A 146 24.29 5.88 -0.29
CA GLU A 146 23.10 5.72 -1.12
C GLU A 146 21.84 5.88 -0.28
N ILE A 147 20.77 6.38 -0.90
CA ILE A 147 19.43 6.33 -0.31
C ILE A 147 18.67 5.23 -1.01
N LEU A 148 18.24 4.22 -0.25
CA LEU A 148 17.43 3.13 -0.75
C LEU A 148 15.97 3.44 -0.48
N PHE A 149 15.21 3.69 -1.54
CA PHE A 149 13.79 4.02 -1.44
C PHE A 149 12.96 2.94 -2.12
N ARG A 150 12.54 3.11 -3.38
CA ARG A 150 11.58 2.22 -4.03
C ARG A 150 12.18 0.86 -4.39
N SER A 151 11.45 -0.23 -4.14
CA SER A 151 11.84 -1.58 -4.55
C SER A 151 13.24 -1.99 -4.07
N ARG A 152 13.61 -1.48 -2.90
CA ARG A 152 14.83 -1.85 -2.18
C ARG A 152 14.46 -2.48 -0.86
N GLN A 153 15.40 -3.23 -0.29
CA GLN A 153 15.28 -3.75 1.06
C GLN A 153 16.54 -3.41 1.84
N GLY A 154 16.39 -3.27 3.15
CA GLY A 154 17.49 -3.27 4.09
C GLY A 154 17.33 -4.42 5.07
N ALA A 155 18.38 -5.21 5.24
CA ALA A 155 18.40 -6.26 6.25
C ALA A 155 18.34 -5.62 7.64
N ILE A 156 17.39 -6.08 8.46
CA ILE A 156 17.13 -5.54 9.80
C ILE A 156 17.52 -6.51 10.92
N MET A 157 17.55 -7.81 10.64
CA MET A 157 17.82 -8.89 11.61
C MET A 157 18.43 -10.12 10.93
N GLY A 158 19.10 -10.96 11.73
CA GLY A 158 19.61 -12.27 11.31
C GLY A 158 21.04 -12.26 10.80
N SER A 159 21.41 -13.35 10.12
CA SER A 159 22.80 -13.62 9.76
C SER A 159 23.32 -12.74 8.62
N HIS A 160 24.63 -12.50 8.66
CA HIS A 160 25.36 -11.84 7.59
C HIS A 160 26.52 -12.77 7.14
N PRO A 161 26.81 -12.93 5.84
CA PRO A 161 27.75 -13.95 5.37
C PRO A 161 29.22 -13.81 5.84
N GLU A 162 29.62 -12.61 6.25
CA GLU A 162 31.02 -12.28 6.55
C GLU A 162 31.23 -11.75 7.98
N THR A 163 30.17 -11.69 8.79
CA THR A 163 30.21 -11.13 10.15
C THR A 163 29.26 -11.92 11.06
N GLU A 164 29.22 -11.60 12.34
CA GLU A 164 28.36 -12.30 13.32
C GLU A 164 26.84 -12.07 13.10
N GLY A 165 26.48 -11.11 12.24
CA GLY A 165 25.10 -10.80 11.87
C GLY A 165 24.78 -9.32 11.97
N TYR A 166 23.52 -8.99 11.71
CA TYR A 166 23.03 -7.62 11.85
C TYR A 166 22.70 -7.30 13.31
N PHE A 167 22.95 -6.05 13.73
CA PHE A 167 22.63 -5.54 15.06
C PHE A 167 22.27 -4.06 15.03
N THR A 168 21.61 -3.57 16.08
CA THR A 168 21.30 -2.14 16.26
C THR A 168 22.47 -1.39 16.87
N THR A 169 22.70 -0.15 16.43
CA THR A 169 23.80 0.69 16.95
C THR A 169 23.33 1.62 18.08
N GLU A 170 24.29 2.28 18.74
CA GLU A 170 24.01 3.31 19.76
C GLU A 170 23.22 4.52 19.21
N HIS A 171 23.12 4.65 17.88
CA HIS A 171 22.36 5.72 17.23
C HIS A 171 20.83 5.53 17.31
N GLY A 172 20.35 4.30 17.54
CA GLY A 172 18.93 4.02 17.79
C GLY A 172 18.50 2.60 17.41
N GLY A 173 17.53 2.07 18.16
CA GLY A 173 17.01 0.71 18.02
C GLY A 173 15.58 0.67 17.48
N PHE A 174 14.87 -0.43 17.78
CA PHE A 174 13.50 -0.66 17.36
C PHE A 174 12.47 0.20 18.11
N ASP A 175 12.89 0.99 19.09
CA ASP A 175 12.08 2.04 19.71
C ASP A 175 11.62 3.06 18.65
N TYR A 176 12.42 3.28 17.61
CA TYR A 176 12.09 4.12 16.46
C TYR A 176 11.26 3.41 15.38
N ALA A 177 11.07 2.09 15.44
CA ALA A 177 10.42 1.34 14.36
C ALA A 177 8.95 1.76 14.15
N LYS A 178 8.25 2.11 15.23
CA LYS A 178 6.84 2.54 15.17
C LYS A 178 6.65 3.94 14.59
N ASN A 179 7.59 4.83 14.83
CA ASN A 179 7.51 6.22 14.38
C ASN A 179 8.92 6.74 14.05
N PRO A 180 9.52 6.29 12.93
CA PRO A 180 10.84 6.75 12.55
C PRO A 180 10.79 8.24 12.21
N PRO A 181 11.82 9.02 12.60
CA PRO A 181 11.88 10.44 12.29
C PRO A 181 11.82 10.67 10.78
N GLU A 182 11.35 11.85 10.41
CA GLU A 182 11.37 12.29 9.02
C GLU A 182 12.81 12.44 8.51
N MET A 183 13.00 12.16 7.22
CA MET A 183 14.28 12.39 6.56
C MET A 183 14.76 13.83 6.75
N PRO A 184 16.04 14.08 7.08
CA PRO A 184 16.55 15.43 7.31
C PRO A 184 16.32 16.38 6.12
N ASP A 185 15.90 17.61 6.41
CA ASP A 185 15.60 18.64 5.38
C ASP A 185 16.78 18.95 4.46
N TRP A 186 18.02 18.87 4.96
CA TRP A 186 19.21 19.08 4.14
C TRP A 186 19.33 18.03 3.03
N LEU A 187 18.88 16.80 3.29
CA LEU A 187 18.95 15.71 2.33
C LEU A 187 17.92 15.91 1.21
N TYR A 188 16.73 16.43 1.52
CA TYR A 188 15.77 16.86 0.49
C TYR A 188 16.36 17.93 -0.45
N LYS A 189 16.98 18.97 0.12
CA LYS A 189 17.62 20.06 -0.66
C LYS A 189 18.72 19.52 -1.56
N GLU A 190 19.49 18.57 -1.06
CA GLU A 190 20.59 17.97 -1.80
C GLU A 190 20.10 17.06 -2.93
N ILE A 191 19.06 16.26 -2.68
CA ILE A 191 18.40 15.46 -3.72
C ILE A 191 17.88 16.37 -4.83
N GLU A 192 17.23 17.49 -4.49
CA GLU A 192 16.74 18.46 -5.46
C GLU A 192 17.87 19.10 -6.27
N ARG A 193 19.01 19.41 -5.63
CA ARG A 193 20.21 19.96 -6.28
C ARG A 193 20.81 19.00 -7.30
N VAL A 194 20.89 17.71 -6.96
CA VAL A 194 21.50 16.67 -7.81
C VAL A 194 20.53 16.15 -8.88
N HIS A 195 19.22 16.14 -8.60
CA HIS A 195 18.17 15.72 -9.52
C HIS A 195 17.19 16.88 -9.81
N PRO A 196 17.64 17.98 -10.45
CA PRO A 196 16.78 19.12 -10.76
C PRO A 196 15.63 18.70 -11.68
N THR A 197 14.44 19.10 -11.29
CA THR A 197 13.14 18.46 -11.52
C THR A 197 12.55 18.53 -12.94
N THR A 198 13.32 18.84 -13.99
CA THR A 198 12.79 19.09 -15.35
C THR A 198 12.87 17.94 -16.34
N LYS A 199 13.79 16.97 -16.17
CA LYS A 199 13.96 15.87 -17.14
C LYS A 199 13.23 14.57 -16.79
N TYR A 200 12.83 14.43 -15.53
CA TYR A 200 12.23 13.20 -14.98
C TYR A 200 10.85 13.40 -14.35
N ARG A 201 10.34 14.65 -14.29
CA ARG A 201 8.91 14.89 -14.03
C ARG A 201 8.16 14.74 -15.35
N LYS A 202 7.78 13.52 -15.73
CA LYS A 202 6.49 13.44 -16.44
C LYS A 202 5.48 13.95 -15.42
N LYS A 203 4.84 15.10 -15.67
CA LYS A 203 3.59 15.40 -14.98
C LYS A 203 2.74 14.13 -15.13
N PRO A 204 2.24 13.49 -14.07
CA PRO A 204 1.23 12.47 -14.26
C PRO A 204 0.14 13.16 -15.09
N LYS A 205 -0.08 12.70 -16.32
CA LYS A 205 -1.31 13.02 -17.03
C LYS A 205 -2.40 12.60 -16.05
N GLN A 206 -3.28 13.53 -15.69
CA GLN A 206 -4.34 13.31 -14.70
C GLN A 206 -4.91 11.91 -14.82
N GLY A 207 -4.48 11.07 -13.90
CA GLY A 207 -5.17 9.90 -13.42
C GLY A 207 -5.18 10.12 -11.93
N VAL A 208 -6.32 9.90 -11.30
CA VAL A 208 -6.39 9.82 -9.85
C VAL A 208 -5.21 8.97 -9.40
N ILE A 209 -4.33 9.53 -8.58
CA ILE A 209 -3.35 8.71 -7.87
C ILE A 209 -4.19 7.92 -6.86
N THR A 210 -4.81 6.82 -7.30
CA THR A 210 -5.26 5.78 -6.38
C THR A 210 -3.99 5.03 -5.99
N GLN A 211 -3.20 5.63 -5.10
CA GLN A 211 -2.16 4.92 -4.40
C GLN A 211 -2.88 3.95 -3.46
N HIS A 212 -2.98 2.70 -3.90
CA HIS A 212 -3.55 1.62 -3.13
C HIS A 212 -2.70 1.39 -1.88
N ILE A 213 -3.37 1.30 -0.72
CA ILE A 213 -2.78 0.78 0.51
C ILE A 213 -2.82 -0.75 0.38
N ASN A 214 -1.68 -1.41 0.47
CA ASN A 214 -1.68 -2.85 0.77
C ASN A 214 -1.80 -2.98 2.30
N LEU A 215 -3.04 -3.07 2.79
CA LEU A 215 -3.31 -3.40 4.19
C LEU A 215 -3.12 -4.91 4.36
N SER A 216 -2.03 -5.33 5.00
CA SER A 216 -1.87 -6.73 5.39
C SER A 216 -2.65 -6.98 6.68
N TYR A 217 -3.68 -7.82 6.62
CA TYR A 217 -4.42 -8.30 7.79
C TYR A 217 -3.74 -9.55 8.37
N GLU A 218 -3.94 -9.82 9.67
CA GLU A 218 -3.41 -11.02 10.31
C GLU A 218 -4.03 -12.29 9.67
N ASP A 219 -3.18 -13.30 9.37
CA ASP A 219 -3.59 -14.59 8.81
C ASP A 219 -4.69 -15.23 9.68
N GLY A 220 -5.87 -15.48 9.10
CA GLY A 220 -7.01 -16.09 9.80
C GLY A 220 -7.90 -15.12 10.58
N SER A 221 -7.66 -13.80 10.48
CA SER A 221 -8.60 -12.80 10.97
C SER A 221 -9.87 -12.74 10.11
N GLU A 222 -10.98 -12.28 10.69
CA GLU A 222 -12.24 -12.02 9.97
C GLU A 222 -12.01 -11.08 8.77
N PHE A 223 -11.07 -10.14 8.88
CA PHE A 223 -10.73 -9.18 7.84
C PHE A 223 -9.93 -9.79 6.68
N ALA A 224 -8.99 -10.70 6.98
CA ALA A 224 -8.30 -11.46 5.94
C ALA A 224 -9.27 -12.36 5.17
N GLN A 225 -10.26 -12.94 5.85
CA GLN A 225 -11.33 -13.71 5.22
C GLN A 225 -12.22 -12.84 4.32
N GLU A 226 -12.63 -11.66 4.78
CA GLU A 226 -13.41 -10.71 3.97
C GLU A 226 -12.66 -10.25 2.71
N GLU A 227 -11.35 -10.00 2.83
CA GLU A 227 -10.51 -9.65 1.67
C GLU A 227 -10.46 -10.78 0.64
N LEU A 228 -10.23 -12.03 1.09
CA LEU A 228 -10.21 -13.21 0.22
C LEU A 228 -11.56 -13.41 -0.49
N LEU A 229 -12.68 -13.21 0.21
CA LEU A 229 -14.01 -13.29 -0.38
C LEU A 229 -14.20 -12.23 -1.47
N ASN A 230 -13.77 -11.00 -1.24
CA ASN A 230 -13.89 -9.93 -2.23
C ASN A 230 -12.98 -10.16 -3.45
N GLU A 231 -11.76 -10.66 -3.25
CA GLU A 231 -10.89 -11.04 -4.37
C GLU A 231 -11.50 -12.14 -5.21
N ALA A 232 -12.10 -13.16 -4.58
CA ALA A 232 -12.76 -14.25 -5.28
C ALA A 232 -13.91 -13.74 -6.17
N LYS A 233 -14.75 -12.84 -5.65
CA LYS A 233 -15.84 -12.21 -6.40
C LYS A 233 -15.33 -11.38 -7.57
N ILE A 234 -14.30 -10.58 -7.34
CA ILE A 234 -13.65 -9.79 -8.40
C ILE A 234 -13.13 -10.71 -9.51
N TYR A 235 -12.45 -11.81 -9.17
CA TYR A 235 -11.95 -12.73 -10.18
C TYR A 235 -13.09 -13.39 -10.95
N LEU A 236 -14.13 -13.83 -10.24
CA LEU A 236 -15.33 -14.44 -10.84
C LEU A 236 -15.99 -13.51 -11.87
N ASP A 237 -16.15 -12.23 -11.54
CA ASP A 237 -16.71 -11.20 -12.43
C ASP A 237 -15.91 -10.98 -13.72
N HIS A 238 -14.63 -11.38 -13.73
CA HIS A 238 -13.72 -11.20 -14.87
C HIS A 238 -13.45 -12.50 -15.64
N LEU A 239 -14.13 -13.59 -15.29
CA LEU A 239 -14.04 -14.83 -16.05
C LEU A 239 -14.91 -14.75 -17.31
N ASN A 240 -14.43 -15.37 -18.39
CA ASN A 240 -15.17 -15.49 -19.63
C ASN A 240 -16.39 -16.42 -19.44
N GLU A 241 -17.55 -16.00 -19.96
CA GLU A 241 -18.82 -16.74 -19.93
C GLU A 241 -18.67 -18.17 -20.52
N GLU A 242 -17.77 -18.38 -21.49
CA GLU A 242 -17.52 -19.71 -22.07
C GLU A 242 -17.03 -20.74 -21.03
N ARG A 243 -16.34 -20.31 -19.97
CA ARG A 243 -15.84 -21.20 -18.90
C ARG A 243 -16.95 -21.79 -18.05
N ALA A 244 -18.12 -21.13 -17.99
CA ALA A 244 -19.29 -21.67 -17.30
C ALA A 244 -19.97 -22.81 -18.10
N ILE A 245 -19.71 -22.87 -19.41
CA ILE A 245 -20.26 -23.88 -20.32
C ILE A 245 -19.41 -25.16 -20.28
N GLU A 246 -18.09 -25.01 -20.25
CA GLU A 246 -17.16 -26.14 -20.21
C GLU A 246 -17.11 -26.79 -18.82
N TYR A 247 -17.51 -28.06 -18.74
CA TYR A 247 -17.68 -28.78 -17.47
C TYR A 247 -16.42 -28.81 -16.59
N GLU A 248 -15.23 -28.99 -17.17
CA GLU A 248 -13.97 -29.06 -16.41
C GLU A 248 -13.56 -27.67 -15.84
N GLU A 249 -13.80 -26.60 -16.60
CA GLU A 249 -13.53 -25.24 -16.16
C GLU A 249 -14.53 -24.80 -15.08
N TRP A 250 -15.82 -25.08 -15.31
CA TRP A 250 -16.88 -24.87 -14.33
C TRP A 250 -16.60 -25.60 -13.01
N LEU A 251 -16.15 -26.87 -13.08
CA LEU A 251 -15.76 -27.66 -11.92
C LEU A 251 -14.55 -27.05 -11.19
N THR A 252 -13.53 -26.64 -11.93
CA THR A 252 -12.30 -26.03 -11.39
C THR A 252 -12.61 -24.74 -10.63
N ILE A 253 -13.51 -23.90 -11.15
CA ILE A 253 -13.96 -22.65 -10.53
C ILE A 253 -14.76 -22.97 -9.25
N GLY A 254 -15.69 -23.92 -9.32
CA GLY A 254 -16.45 -24.38 -8.15
C GLY A 254 -15.56 -24.89 -7.02
N MET A 255 -14.60 -25.75 -7.34
CA MET A 255 -13.62 -26.26 -6.35
C MET A 255 -12.77 -25.13 -5.76
N SER A 256 -12.38 -24.15 -6.58
CA SER A 256 -11.58 -23.00 -6.12
C SER A 256 -12.35 -22.10 -5.16
N LEU A 257 -13.64 -21.84 -5.43
CA LEU A 257 -14.51 -21.06 -4.54
C LEU A 257 -14.81 -21.80 -3.24
N HIS A 258 -15.12 -23.10 -3.32
CA HIS A 258 -15.39 -23.96 -2.15
C HIS A 258 -14.19 -24.07 -1.20
N GLN A 259 -12.97 -24.05 -1.75
CA GLN A 259 -11.74 -24.05 -0.95
C GLN A 259 -11.55 -22.75 -0.14
N ILE A 260 -12.14 -21.63 -0.59
CA ILE A 260 -12.08 -20.35 0.09
C ILE A 260 -13.12 -20.29 1.21
N ASP A 261 -14.41 -20.41 0.87
CA ASP A 261 -15.51 -20.35 1.83
C ASP A 261 -16.86 -20.85 1.25
N ASP A 262 -17.75 -21.37 2.09
CA ASP A 262 -19.08 -21.86 1.70
C ASP A 262 -20.03 -20.73 1.31
N VAL A 263 -19.80 -19.52 1.81
CA VAL A 263 -20.61 -18.33 1.48
C VAL A 263 -20.55 -18.01 -0.02
N LEU A 264 -19.50 -18.44 -0.72
CA LEU A 264 -19.32 -18.21 -2.16
C LEU A 264 -20.18 -19.14 -3.04
N LEU A 265 -20.89 -20.14 -2.49
CA LEU A 265 -21.82 -20.98 -3.25
C LEU A 265 -22.83 -20.13 -4.02
N LYS A 266 -23.36 -19.09 -3.38
CA LYS A 266 -24.33 -18.19 -4.02
C LYS A 266 -23.74 -17.50 -5.24
N GLU A 267 -22.52 -16.98 -5.11
CA GLU A 267 -21.82 -16.29 -6.20
C GLU A 267 -21.53 -17.28 -7.35
N TRP A 268 -21.19 -18.53 -7.03
CA TRP A 268 -20.98 -19.57 -8.05
C TRP A 268 -22.27 -19.94 -8.79
N ILE A 269 -23.40 -20.02 -8.08
CA ILE A 269 -24.73 -20.25 -8.69
C ILE A 269 -25.08 -19.09 -9.63
N ASP A 270 -24.95 -17.85 -9.15
CA ASP A 270 -25.27 -16.65 -9.92
C ASP A 270 -24.41 -16.60 -11.20
N TRP A 271 -23.09 -16.83 -11.10
CA TRP A 271 -22.18 -16.91 -12.25
C TRP A 271 -22.50 -18.09 -13.19
N SER A 272 -22.86 -19.25 -12.65
CA SER A 272 -23.22 -20.43 -13.46
C SER A 272 -24.56 -20.24 -14.19
N SER A 273 -25.46 -19.41 -13.63
CA SER A 273 -26.80 -19.20 -14.18
C SER A 273 -26.82 -18.45 -15.51
N ASP A 274 -25.73 -17.73 -15.82
CA ASP A 274 -25.56 -17.05 -17.10
C ASP A 274 -25.27 -18.03 -18.26
N ALA A 275 -24.88 -19.28 -17.95
CA ALA A 275 -24.61 -20.29 -18.96
C ALA A 275 -25.90 -20.88 -19.58
N PRO A 276 -25.98 -21.08 -20.91
CA PRO A 276 -27.17 -21.61 -21.57
C PRO A 276 -27.51 -23.07 -21.19
N ASN A 277 -26.55 -23.82 -20.66
CA ASN A 277 -26.69 -25.20 -20.20
C ASN A 277 -26.87 -25.32 -18.68
N PHE A 278 -27.19 -24.21 -17.99
CA PHE A 278 -27.42 -24.21 -16.56
C PHE A 278 -28.71 -24.98 -16.19
N GLU A 279 -28.61 -25.78 -15.13
CA GLU A 279 -29.73 -26.50 -14.53
C GLU A 279 -29.81 -26.19 -13.02
N GLU A 280 -30.99 -25.78 -12.57
CA GLU A 280 -31.25 -25.46 -11.17
C GLU A 280 -30.99 -26.68 -10.26
N GLY A 281 -30.28 -26.48 -9.14
CA GLY A 281 -29.95 -27.55 -8.20
C GLY A 281 -28.72 -28.38 -8.58
N VAL A 282 -28.03 -28.14 -9.71
CA VAL A 282 -26.79 -28.86 -10.06
C VAL A 282 -25.59 -28.32 -9.27
N CYS A 283 -25.51 -27.01 -9.07
CA CYS A 283 -24.41 -26.38 -8.33
C CYS A 283 -24.37 -26.87 -6.89
N GLU A 284 -25.49 -26.87 -6.19
CA GLU A 284 -25.61 -27.29 -4.79
C GLU A 284 -25.23 -28.77 -4.62
N ARG A 285 -25.74 -29.63 -5.50
CA ARG A 285 -25.39 -31.06 -5.51
C ARG A 285 -23.90 -31.31 -5.73
N LYS A 286 -23.25 -30.47 -6.54
CA LYS A 286 -21.81 -30.57 -6.81
C LYS A 286 -20.98 -29.95 -5.70
N TRP A 287 -21.44 -28.87 -5.11
CA TRP A 287 -20.80 -28.22 -3.96
C TRP A 287 -20.64 -29.20 -2.79
N ASP A 288 -21.70 -29.94 -2.48
CA ASP A 288 -21.68 -30.97 -1.42
C ASP A 288 -20.69 -32.12 -1.68
N SER A 289 -20.26 -32.29 -2.94
CA SER A 289 -19.28 -33.33 -3.32
C SER A 289 -17.83 -32.86 -3.20
N PHE A 290 -17.59 -31.57 -2.96
CA PHE A 290 -16.24 -31.02 -2.82
C PHE A 290 -15.71 -31.22 -1.41
N GLU A 291 -14.42 -31.54 -1.30
CA GLU A 291 -13.71 -31.66 -0.04
C GLU A 291 -12.67 -30.54 0.06
N ARG A 292 -12.56 -29.90 1.23
CA ARG A 292 -11.51 -28.91 1.47
C ARG A 292 -10.20 -29.59 1.80
N LEU A 293 -9.15 -29.17 1.11
CA LEU A 293 -7.80 -29.69 1.30
C LEU A 293 -7.05 -28.92 2.41
N PRO A 294 -6.10 -29.56 3.11
CA PRO A 294 -5.20 -28.88 4.02
C PRO A 294 -4.28 -27.92 3.23
N GLY A 295 -4.08 -26.70 3.74
CA GLY A 295 -3.34 -25.64 3.03
C GLY A 295 -4.06 -24.28 2.96
N GLY A 296 -5.25 -24.18 3.57
CA GLY A 296 -6.01 -22.92 3.62
C GLY A 296 -6.62 -22.55 2.27
N PRO A 297 -6.85 -21.27 1.96
CA PRO A 297 -7.52 -20.82 0.73
C PRO A 297 -6.69 -21.02 -0.55
N ALA A 298 -5.41 -21.39 -0.42
CA ALA A 298 -4.47 -21.65 -1.51
C ALA A 298 -3.64 -22.92 -1.27
N PRO A 299 -4.26 -24.12 -1.32
CA PRO A 299 -3.54 -25.37 -1.13
C PRO A 299 -2.54 -25.64 -2.28
N GLU A 300 -1.34 -26.12 -1.95
CA GLU A 300 -0.31 -26.41 -2.96
C GLU A 300 -0.76 -27.52 -3.93
N GLY A 301 -0.61 -27.26 -5.23
CA GLY A 301 -0.93 -28.23 -6.30
C GLY A 301 -2.42 -28.53 -6.48
N SER A 302 -3.31 -27.73 -5.89
CA SER A 302 -4.77 -27.93 -5.94
C SER A 302 -5.52 -26.64 -6.28
N CYS A 303 -6.84 -26.72 -6.42
CA CYS A 303 -7.69 -25.58 -6.76
C CYS A 303 -7.87 -24.65 -5.54
N GLY A 304 -7.79 -23.34 -5.75
CA GLY A 304 -7.93 -22.31 -4.71
C GLY A 304 -7.87 -20.89 -5.30
N ILE A 305 -7.66 -19.88 -4.45
CA ILE A 305 -7.69 -18.46 -4.88
C ILE A 305 -6.65 -18.14 -5.98
N HIS A 306 -5.48 -18.79 -5.96
CA HIS A 306 -4.46 -18.60 -7.00
C HIS A 306 -4.88 -19.17 -8.35
N THR A 307 -5.64 -20.27 -8.37
CA THR A 307 -6.19 -20.85 -9.59
C THR A 307 -7.23 -19.91 -10.20
N LEU A 308 -8.15 -19.38 -9.39
CA LEU A 308 -9.11 -18.33 -9.81
C LEU A 308 -8.40 -17.13 -10.41
N ARG A 309 -7.36 -16.62 -9.75
CA ARG A 309 -6.56 -15.48 -10.24
C ARG A 309 -5.86 -15.82 -11.57
N ALA A 310 -5.34 -17.03 -11.74
CA ALA A 310 -4.70 -17.46 -12.98
C ALA A 310 -5.71 -17.51 -14.14
N LYS A 311 -6.90 -18.07 -13.90
CA LYS A 311 -7.99 -18.13 -14.88
C LYS A 311 -8.48 -16.75 -15.27
N ALA A 312 -8.69 -15.85 -14.30
CA ALA A 312 -9.02 -14.46 -14.58
C ALA A 312 -7.93 -13.80 -15.46
N LYS A 313 -6.65 -14.03 -15.15
CA LYS A 313 -5.53 -13.46 -15.95
C LYS A 313 -5.50 -13.98 -17.38
N GLU A 314 -5.81 -15.25 -17.61
CA GLU A 314 -5.95 -15.82 -18.96
C GLU A 314 -7.08 -15.12 -19.74
N ASP A 315 -8.16 -14.75 -19.06
CA ASP A 315 -9.32 -14.07 -19.64
C ASP A 315 -9.13 -12.54 -19.76
N GLY A 316 -7.91 -12.05 -19.53
CA GLY A 316 -7.56 -10.65 -19.72
C GLY A 316 -7.59 -9.81 -18.45
N PHE A 317 -7.75 -10.42 -17.27
CA PHE A 317 -7.57 -9.73 -15.99
C PHE A 317 -6.12 -9.24 -15.85
N LEU A 318 -5.93 -7.94 -15.91
CA LEU A 318 -4.64 -7.30 -15.69
C LEU A 318 -4.50 -6.88 -14.24
N ASP A 319 -3.77 -7.69 -13.47
CA ASP A 319 -3.43 -7.35 -12.11
C ASP A 319 -2.25 -6.37 -12.07
N LEU A 320 -2.58 -5.07 -12.04
CA LEU A 320 -1.59 -4.00 -11.90
C LEU A 320 -1.37 -3.63 -10.43
N GLY A 321 -1.28 -4.62 -9.53
CA GLY A 321 -1.03 -4.39 -8.11
C GLY A 321 -2.26 -3.88 -7.37
N GLY A 322 -3.41 -4.55 -7.59
CA GLY A 322 -4.69 -4.17 -6.97
C GLY A 322 -5.55 -3.20 -7.80
N PHE A 323 -5.11 -2.87 -9.01
CA PHE A 323 -5.95 -2.21 -10.00
C PHE A 323 -6.68 -3.27 -10.83
N VAL A 324 -8.01 -3.32 -10.68
CA VAL A 324 -8.90 -3.85 -11.71
C VAL A 324 -9.21 -2.68 -12.62
N VAL A 325 -8.44 -2.54 -13.70
CA VAL A 325 -8.85 -1.62 -14.78
C VAL A 325 -9.67 -2.44 -15.74
N GLU A 326 -11.00 -2.36 -15.61
CA GLU A 326 -11.88 -2.71 -16.71
C GLU A 326 -11.42 -1.92 -17.94
N SER A 327 -11.36 -2.57 -19.12
CA SER A 327 -10.93 -1.88 -20.33
C SER A 327 -11.79 -0.63 -20.56
N ALA A 328 -11.23 0.38 -21.23
CA ALA A 328 -11.98 1.61 -21.55
C ALA A 328 -13.31 1.30 -22.26
N GLU A 329 -13.38 0.18 -22.97
CA GLU A 329 -14.56 -0.34 -23.65
C GLU A 329 -15.60 -0.90 -22.66
N VAL A 330 -15.16 -1.69 -21.67
CA VAL A 330 -16.04 -2.27 -20.63
C VAL A 330 -16.60 -1.20 -19.69
N LEU A 331 -15.77 -0.22 -19.31
CA LEU A 331 -16.21 0.97 -18.54
C LEU A 331 -17.24 1.80 -19.31
N ALA A 332 -17.05 1.97 -20.62
CA ALA A 332 -18.01 2.66 -21.48
C ALA A 332 -19.33 1.88 -21.62
N GLU A 333 -19.29 0.55 -21.68
CA GLU A 333 -20.49 -0.28 -21.70
C GLU A 333 -21.25 -0.28 -20.37
N LYS A 334 -20.54 -0.38 -19.23
CA LYS A 334 -21.15 -0.29 -17.91
C LYS A 334 -21.76 1.09 -17.68
N ALA A 335 -21.08 2.17 -18.07
CA ALA A 335 -21.63 3.53 -18.03
C ALA A 335 -22.91 3.64 -18.89
N LYS A 336 -22.90 3.13 -20.13
CA LYS A 336 -24.10 3.10 -21.00
C LYS A 336 -25.26 2.33 -20.37
N LYS A 337 -24.99 1.18 -19.75
CA LYS A 337 -26.01 0.36 -19.05
C LYS A 337 -26.58 1.07 -17.82
N PHE A 338 -25.75 1.82 -17.08
CA PHE A 338 -26.16 2.57 -15.89
C PHE A 338 -27.03 3.78 -16.25
N PHE A 339 -26.63 4.57 -17.25
CA PHE A 339 -27.35 5.78 -17.64
C PHE A 339 -28.63 5.52 -18.45
N ASN A 340 -28.77 4.35 -19.09
CA ASN A 340 -30.02 3.97 -19.77
C ASN A 340 -31.14 3.50 -18.82
N LYS A 341 -30.82 3.16 -17.56
CA LYS A 341 -31.83 2.71 -16.58
C LYS A 341 -32.57 3.86 -15.90
N GLU A 342 -32.01 5.08 -15.88
CA GLU A 342 -32.67 6.26 -15.31
C GLU A 342 -32.90 7.36 -16.35
N SER A 343 -34.13 7.37 -16.87
CA SER A 343 -34.81 8.47 -17.55
C SER A 343 -34.52 8.73 -19.04
N ASN A 344 -35.64 9.03 -19.73
CA ASN A 344 -35.78 9.29 -21.16
C ASN A 344 -35.10 10.60 -21.61
N LYS A 345 -34.44 10.50 -22.78
CA LYS A 345 -33.87 11.58 -23.61
C LYS A 345 -32.78 12.41 -22.95
N THR A 346 -31.56 11.87 -23.03
CA THR A 346 -30.34 12.65 -22.86
C THR A 346 -29.55 12.62 -24.17
N ASP A 347 -29.14 13.79 -24.62
CA ASP A 347 -28.52 14.08 -25.92
C ASP A 347 -27.10 13.45 -26.00
N ASP A 348 -26.89 12.53 -26.95
CA ASP A 348 -25.66 11.71 -27.07
C ASP A 348 -24.38 12.57 -27.19
N SER A 349 -24.49 13.81 -27.67
CA SER A 349 -23.38 14.78 -27.71
C SER A 349 -22.90 15.17 -26.31
N LYS A 350 -23.79 15.36 -25.34
CA LYS A 350 -23.43 15.78 -23.98
C LYS A 350 -22.73 14.68 -23.19
N ILE A 351 -23.03 13.43 -23.51
CA ILE A 351 -22.39 12.26 -22.89
C ILE A 351 -20.96 12.13 -23.41
N ASN A 352 -20.73 12.34 -24.71
CA ASN A 352 -19.39 12.37 -25.28
C ASN A 352 -18.56 13.57 -24.79
N ASP A 353 -19.17 14.74 -24.61
CA ASP A 353 -18.50 15.93 -24.07
C ASP A 353 -18.15 15.76 -22.58
N ALA A 354 -19.02 15.12 -21.80
CA ALA A 354 -18.73 14.77 -20.40
C ALA A 354 -17.65 13.68 -20.27
N LEU A 355 -17.67 12.68 -21.15
CA LEU A 355 -16.62 11.65 -21.26
C LEU A 355 -15.28 12.26 -21.69
N GLN A 356 -15.26 13.21 -22.64
CA GLN A 356 -14.05 13.93 -23.01
C GLN A 356 -13.52 14.81 -21.87
N ALA A 357 -14.39 15.49 -21.12
CA ALA A 357 -13.99 16.30 -19.98
C ALA A 357 -13.45 15.48 -18.79
N ILE A 358 -13.90 14.22 -18.65
CA ILE A 358 -13.39 13.26 -17.66
C ILE A 358 -12.07 12.63 -18.13
N MET A 359 -11.87 12.48 -19.46
CA MET A 359 -10.70 11.81 -20.06
C MET A 359 -9.59 12.77 -20.54
N GLY A 360 -9.80 14.09 -20.53
CA GLY A 360 -8.82 15.11 -20.93
C GLY A 360 -9.24 16.53 -20.56
N SER A 361 -8.29 17.35 -20.10
CA SER A 361 -8.53 18.72 -19.64
C SER A 361 -8.86 19.72 -20.78
N PRO A 362 -9.68 20.77 -20.54
CA PRO A 362 -10.04 21.79 -21.53
C PRO A 362 -8.84 22.64 -21.97
N ASP A 363 -8.81 23.06 -23.23
CA ASP A 363 -7.73 23.87 -23.83
C ASP A 363 -7.66 25.31 -23.23
N GLU A 364 -6.53 26.00 -23.45
CA GLU A 364 -6.25 27.33 -22.88
C GLU A 364 -7.35 28.36 -23.15
N GLU A 365 -8.00 28.30 -24.32
CA GLU A 365 -9.08 29.20 -24.73
C GLU A 365 -10.35 29.01 -23.87
N GLN A 366 -10.66 27.77 -23.49
CA GLN A 366 -11.80 27.42 -22.64
C GLN A 366 -11.57 27.81 -21.17
N ASN A 367 -10.32 27.71 -20.70
CA ASN A 367 -9.92 28.20 -19.38
C ASN A 367 -9.99 29.73 -19.28
N GLN A 368 -9.77 30.43 -20.38
CA GLN A 368 -9.83 31.89 -20.43
C GLN A 368 -11.27 32.40 -20.43
N GLU A 369 -12.18 31.76 -21.19
CA GLU A 369 -13.62 32.03 -21.10
C GLU A 369 -14.21 31.71 -19.71
N ALA A 370 -13.78 30.61 -19.08
CA ALA A 370 -14.21 30.27 -17.73
C ALA A 370 -13.75 31.33 -16.71
N ARG A 371 -12.49 31.79 -16.78
CA ARG A 371 -11.95 32.85 -15.92
C ARG A 371 -12.64 34.20 -16.12
N ASP A 372 -12.99 34.54 -17.36
CA ASP A 372 -13.71 35.78 -17.67
C ASP A 372 -15.18 35.74 -17.24
N ARG A 373 -15.80 34.55 -17.21
CA ARG A 373 -17.11 34.33 -16.57
C ARG A 373 -17.04 34.47 -15.06
N THR A 374 -16.02 33.92 -14.40
CA THR A 374 -15.83 34.02 -12.93
C THR A 374 -15.55 35.44 -12.45
N ARG A 375 -14.89 36.28 -13.26
CA ARG A 375 -14.67 37.71 -12.95
C ARG A 375 -15.94 38.56 -12.93
N ARG A 376 -17.03 38.10 -13.55
CA ARG A 376 -18.30 38.84 -13.64
C ARG A 376 -19.29 38.53 -12.52
N GLN A 377 -19.04 37.53 -11.69
CA GLN A 377 -19.90 37.18 -10.56
C GLN A 377 -19.24 37.56 -9.22
N SER A 378 -19.92 38.36 -8.41
CA SER A 378 -19.47 38.75 -7.06
C SER A 378 -19.23 37.52 -6.19
N ARG A 379 -18.05 37.43 -5.56
CA ARG A 379 -17.67 36.31 -4.68
C ARG A 379 -18.72 36.07 -3.58
N PRO A 380 -19.30 34.86 -3.46
CA PRO A 380 -20.18 34.52 -2.36
C PRO A 380 -19.42 34.53 -1.04
N ARG A 381 -20.15 34.78 0.05
CA ARG A 381 -19.61 34.96 1.41
C ARG A 381 -19.03 33.68 2.03
N THR A 382 -19.27 32.53 1.39
CA THR A 382 -18.80 31.20 1.80
C THR A 382 -18.10 30.53 0.61
N PRO A 383 -16.89 29.97 0.79
CA PRO A 383 -16.21 29.22 -0.25
C PRO A 383 -17.02 27.98 -0.68
N PRO A 384 -16.96 27.55 -1.95
CA PRO A 384 -17.57 26.30 -2.40
C PRO A 384 -17.03 25.08 -1.64
N ALA A 385 -17.82 24.01 -1.54
CA ALA A 385 -17.45 22.78 -0.84
C ALA A 385 -16.14 22.14 -1.34
N SER A 386 -15.83 22.31 -2.63
CA SER A 386 -14.55 21.87 -3.22
C SER A 386 -13.35 22.64 -2.66
N GLU A 387 -13.49 23.94 -2.43
CA GLU A 387 -12.44 24.79 -1.87
C GLU A 387 -12.25 24.49 -0.37
N LEU A 388 -13.34 24.26 0.37
CA LEU A 388 -13.28 23.79 1.77
C LEU A 388 -12.62 22.40 1.89
N ALA A 389 -12.88 21.49 0.95
CA ALA A 389 -12.27 20.16 0.95
C ALA A 389 -10.74 20.21 0.80
N GLU A 390 -10.21 21.13 -0.02
CA GLU A 390 -8.76 21.33 -0.17
C GLU A 390 -8.07 21.74 1.13
N PHE A 391 -8.76 22.50 2.00
CA PHE A 391 -8.23 22.88 3.31
C PHE A 391 -8.33 21.75 4.35
N VAL A 392 -9.44 21.01 4.33
CA VAL A 392 -9.75 20.00 5.36
C VAL A 392 -8.99 18.70 5.17
N VAL A 393 -8.84 18.25 3.92
CA VAL A 393 -8.25 16.94 3.62
C VAL A 393 -6.85 16.80 4.23
N PRO A 394 -5.92 17.76 4.10
CA PRO A 394 -4.61 17.68 4.75
C PRO A 394 -4.68 17.57 6.28
N MET A 395 -5.56 18.35 6.93
CA MET A 395 -5.69 18.37 8.39
C MET A 395 -6.28 17.07 8.95
N VAL A 396 -7.32 16.55 8.28
CA VAL A 396 -7.93 15.25 8.58
C VAL A 396 -6.90 14.14 8.42
N VAL A 397 -6.07 14.23 7.38
CA VAL A 397 -4.98 13.29 7.11
C VAL A 397 -3.92 13.34 8.23
N GLU A 398 -3.53 14.51 8.69
CA GLU A 398 -2.59 14.67 9.82
C GLU A 398 -3.15 14.09 11.12
N CYS A 399 -4.46 14.20 11.33
CA CYS A 399 -5.13 13.68 12.52
C CYS A 399 -5.32 12.16 12.52
N GLY A 400 -4.83 11.46 11.49
CA GLY A 400 -4.86 10.00 11.41
C GLY A 400 -6.09 9.43 10.70
N TRP A 401 -6.94 10.27 10.08
CA TRP A 401 -8.06 9.79 9.29
C TRP A 401 -7.66 9.52 7.83
N ARG A 402 -8.17 8.42 7.26
CA ARG A 402 -8.07 8.07 5.84
C ARG A 402 -9.40 7.51 5.36
N TYR A 403 -9.59 7.46 4.05
CA TYR A 403 -10.72 6.81 3.42
C TYR A 403 -10.22 5.61 2.63
N ASP A 404 -10.84 4.46 2.84
CA ASP A 404 -10.58 3.23 2.11
C ASP A 404 -11.63 3.09 1.00
N PRO A 405 -11.25 3.29 -0.27
CA PRO A 405 -12.17 3.17 -1.40
C PRO A 405 -12.55 1.72 -1.70
N LYS A 406 -11.79 0.71 -1.25
CA LYS A 406 -12.08 -0.71 -1.50
C LYS A 406 -13.31 -1.17 -0.70
N PHE A 407 -13.52 -0.58 0.49
CA PHE A 407 -14.60 -0.95 1.40
C PHE A 407 -15.56 0.22 1.73
N ASP A 408 -15.47 1.35 1.01
CA ASP A 408 -16.29 2.56 1.21
C ASP A 408 -16.42 2.97 2.70
N THR A 409 -15.28 2.99 3.40
CA THR A 409 -15.21 3.21 4.83
C THR A 409 -14.08 4.16 5.21
N PHE A 410 -14.24 4.85 6.34
CA PHE A 410 -13.17 5.68 6.91
C PHE A 410 -12.32 4.84 7.85
N MET A 411 -11.03 5.14 7.87
CA MET A 411 -10.02 4.50 8.69
C MET A 411 -9.42 5.54 9.63
N PHE A 412 -9.17 5.17 10.87
CA PHE A 412 -8.51 5.99 11.87
C PHE A 412 -7.25 5.29 12.39
N TYR A 413 -6.10 5.93 12.27
CA TYR A 413 -4.84 5.41 12.76
C TYR A 413 -4.70 5.61 14.27
N GLN A 414 -4.66 4.51 15.00
CA GLN A 414 -4.44 4.52 16.44
C GLN A 414 -2.94 4.56 16.74
N ARG A 415 -2.36 5.77 16.76
CA ARG A 415 -0.92 6.00 17.00
C ARG A 415 -0.36 5.27 18.23
N SER A 416 -1.15 5.12 19.29
CA SER A 416 -0.73 4.41 20.52
C SER A 416 -0.53 2.91 20.32
N LYS A 417 -1.25 2.31 19.36
CA LYS A 417 -1.22 0.88 19.05
C LYS A 417 -0.46 0.57 17.76
N GLY A 418 -0.25 1.56 16.90
CA GLY A 418 0.37 1.39 15.58
C GLY A 418 -0.54 0.67 14.59
N THR A 419 -1.86 0.74 14.78
CA THR A 419 -2.84 -0.03 14.01
C THR A 419 -3.89 0.88 13.39
N TRP A 420 -4.35 0.56 12.19
CA TRP A 420 -5.51 1.19 11.57
C TRP A 420 -6.79 0.55 12.10
N ARG A 421 -7.76 1.38 12.49
CA ARG A 421 -9.10 0.96 12.87
C ARG A 421 -10.10 1.44 11.81
N ARG A 422 -10.96 0.54 11.31
CA ARG A 422 -12.15 0.95 10.54
C ARG A 422 -13.11 1.71 11.44
N GLU A 423 -13.58 2.84 10.95
CA GLU A 423 -14.65 3.59 11.57
C GLU A 423 -15.98 3.20 10.92
N GLU A 424 -16.71 2.33 11.61
CA GLU A 424 -18.01 1.80 11.19
C GLU A 424 -19.08 2.91 11.15
N TYR A 425 -18.94 3.92 11.99
CA TYR A 425 -19.88 5.02 12.08
C TYR A 425 -19.42 6.19 11.22
N ARG A 426 -19.98 6.30 10.01
CA ARG A 426 -19.76 7.44 9.08
C ARG A 426 -20.01 8.82 9.73
N HIS A 427 -20.77 8.88 10.82
CA HIS A 427 -21.04 10.10 11.57
C HIS A 427 -19.83 10.56 12.41
N GLU A 428 -18.96 9.68 12.87
CA GLU A 428 -17.76 10.04 13.64
C GLU A 428 -16.81 10.89 12.81
N PHE A 429 -16.58 10.52 11.54
CA PHE A 429 -15.81 11.34 10.61
C PHE A 429 -16.44 12.74 10.43
N LYS A 430 -17.77 12.81 10.32
CA LYS A 430 -18.49 14.09 10.18
C LYS A 430 -18.35 14.95 11.44
N PHE A 431 -18.50 14.36 12.63
CA PHE A 431 -18.34 15.07 13.89
C PHE A 431 -16.90 15.55 14.08
N PHE A 432 -15.92 14.73 13.70
CA PHE A 432 -14.52 15.10 13.71
C PHE A 432 -14.23 16.31 12.81
N VAL A 433 -14.71 16.30 11.56
CA VAL A 433 -14.54 17.43 10.63
C VAL A 433 -15.26 18.68 11.14
N GLN A 434 -16.45 18.54 11.75
CA GLN A 434 -17.17 19.66 12.37
C GLN A 434 -16.40 20.28 13.54
N ASP A 435 -15.85 19.46 14.44
CA ASP A 435 -15.04 19.91 15.57
C ASP A 435 -13.74 20.58 15.07
N LEU A 436 -13.12 20.02 14.03
CA LEU A 436 -11.94 20.60 13.38
C LEU A 436 -12.24 22.00 12.80
N PHE A 437 -13.37 22.18 12.13
CA PHE A 437 -13.81 23.48 11.63
C PHE A 437 -14.03 24.51 12.74
N ILE A 438 -14.62 24.09 13.86
CA ILE A 438 -14.84 24.97 15.01
C ILE A 438 -13.50 25.37 15.65
N ARG A 439 -12.55 24.43 15.79
CA ARG A 439 -11.23 24.68 16.38
C ARG A 439 -10.35 25.58 15.52
N GLU A 440 -10.32 25.33 14.22
CA GLU A 440 -9.48 26.07 13.26
C GLU A 440 -10.15 27.34 12.72
N ASN A 441 -11.35 27.67 13.23
CA ASN A 441 -12.10 28.88 12.86
C ASN A 441 -12.38 28.97 11.34
N ILE A 442 -12.54 27.83 10.69
CA ILE A 442 -12.81 27.75 9.24
C ILE A 442 -14.28 28.13 9.00
N PRO A 443 -14.59 29.02 8.03
CA PRO A 443 -15.96 29.43 7.78
C PRO A 443 -16.82 28.24 7.34
N THR A 444 -17.80 27.87 8.17
CA THR A 444 -18.80 26.86 7.84
C THR A 444 -20.03 27.49 7.14
N PRO A 445 -20.80 26.72 6.35
CA PRO A 445 -22.10 27.13 5.82
C PRO A 445 -23.06 27.68 6.88
#